data_AF-A0A841N4C6-F1
#
_entry.id   AF-A0A841N4C6-F1
#
_cell.length_a   1.000
_cell.length_b   1.000
_cell.length_c   1.000
_cell.angle_alpha   90.00
_cell.angle_beta   90.00
_cell.angle_gamma   90.00
#
_symmetry.space_group_name_H-M   'P 1'
#
loop_
_entity.id
_entity.type
_entity.pdbx_description
1 polymer ?
#
loop_
_entity_poly.entity_id
_entity_poly.type
_entity_poly.pdbx_seq_one_letter_code
_entity_poly.pdbx_strand_id
1 'polypeptide(L)'
;MSQHKVVLLLGSNLGDQKKNLELALQRISEGGNHISQISEFLITEPVEFVSSNIFCNIASSIFTHLSPIQLLDFIKSIEVEMGRTKDSSASGEYNDRIIDIDIIKYDDLKFRSEKLEIPHHKHLFEREFSKILLKDFI
;
A
#
# COMPACT_ATOMS: atom_id res chain seq x y z
N MET A 1 5.05 -4.65 24.96
CA MET A 1 5.40 -5.00 23.57
C MET A 1 5.57 -3.70 22.81
N SER A 2 6.69 -3.52 22.11
CA SER A 2 6.93 -2.31 21.32
C SER A 2 5.96 -2.25 20.14
N GLN A 3 5.49 -1.04 19.83
CA GLN A 3 4.66 -0.74 18.68
C GLN A 3 5.56 -0.11 17.60
N HIS A 4 5.37 -0.51 16.35
CA HIS A 4 6.18 -0.10 15.21
C HIS A 4 5.41 0.88 14.34
N LYS A 5 6.03 1.99 13.95
CA LYS A 5 5.45 2.95 13.01
C LYS A 5 5.74 2.50 11.59
N VAL A 6 4.70 2.31 10.80
CA VAL A 6 4.79 1.87 9.41
C VAL A 6 4.11 2.87 8.51
N VAL A 7 4.75 3.19 7.38
CA VAL A 7 4.13 3.97 6.30
C VAL A 7 3.71 3.02 5.21
N LEU A 8 2.43 3.00 4.92
CA LEU A 8 1.81 2.25 3.85
C LEU A 8 1.42 3.18 2.70
N LEU A 9 1.46 2.67 1.48
CA LEU A 9 0.86 3.30 0.32
C LEU A 9 -0.25 2.39 -0.19
N LEU A 10 -1.44 2.95 -0.37
CA LEU A 10 -2.59 2.22 -0.89
C LEU A 10 -2.97 2.79 -2.25
N GLY A 11 -3.36 1.91 -3.18
CA GLY A 11 -3.79 2.29 -4.52
C GLY A 11 -4.99 1.47 -4.99
N SER A 12 -5.94 2.10 -5.66
CA SER A 12 -7.12 1.43 -6.23
C SER A 12 -7.46 2.05 -7.58
N ASN A 13 -7.74 1.24 -8.60
CA ASN A 13 -8.20 1.75 -9.90
C ASN A 13 -9.47 1.07 -10.44
N LEU A 14 -9.91 -0.05 -9.88
CA LEU A 14 -11.17 -0.69 -10.26
C LEU A 14 -12.34 -0.28 -9.38
N GLY A 15 -13.50 -0.03 -10.00
CA GLY A 15 -14.76 0.21 -9.30
C GLY A 15 -14.77 1.51 -8.50
N ASP A 16 -15.36 1.49 -7.31
CA ASP A 16 -15.45 2.66 -6.43
C ASP A 16 -14.17 2.80 -5.59
N GLN A 17 -13.16 3.44 -6.20
CA GLN A 17 -11.79 3.50 -5.71
C GLN A 17 -11.70 4.07 -4.29
N LYS A 18 -12.50 5.10 -3.98
CA LYS A 18 -12.53 5.71 -2.64
C LYS A 18 -13.06 4.73 -1.61
N LYS A 19 -14.18 4.07 -1.90
CA LYS A 19 -14.74 3.05 -1.00
C LYS A 19 -13.79 1.87 -0.81
N ASN A 20 -13.05 1.48 -1.84
CA ASN A 20 -12.05 0.42 -1.72
C ASN A 20 -10.93 0.83 -0.76
N LEU A 21 -10.42 2.06 -0.88
CA LEU A 21 -9.38 2.58 0.03
C LEU A 21 -9.90 2.68 1.48
N GLU A 22 -11.12 3.19 1.67
CA GLU A 22 -11.76 3.26 3.00
C GLU A 22 -11.96 1.87 3.62
N LEU A 23 -12.42 0.90 2.82
CA LEU A 23 -12.60 -0.48 3.27
C LEU A 23 -11.26 -1.13 3.62
N ALA A 24 -10.21 -0.90 2.83
CA ALA A 24 -8.88 -1.42 3.12
C ALA A 24 -8.34 -0.85 4.44
N LEU A 25 -8.47 0.45 4.67
CA LEU A 25 -8.11 1.10 5.94
C LEU A 25 -8.91 0.52 7.11
N GLN A 26 -10.22 0.31 6.94
CA GLN A 26 -11.05 -0.30 7.97
C GLN A 26 -10.53 -1.70 8.34
N ARG A 27 -10.26 -2.56 7.35
CA ARG A 27 -9.72 -3.91 7.59
C ARG A 27 -8.35 -3.90 8.25
N ILE A 28 -7.48 -2.96 7.86
CA ILE A 28 -6.20 -2.76 8.53
C ILE A 28 -6.42 -2.44 10.01
N SER A 29 -7.38 -1.56 10.31
CA SER A 29 -7.72 -1.19 11.69
C SER A 29 -8.30 -2.35 12.49
N GLU A 30 -9.17 -3.15 11.88
CA GLU A 30 -9.79 -4.34 12.49
C GLU A 30 -8.74 -5.43 12.81
N GLY A 31 -7.65 -5.50 12.06
CA GLY A 31 -6.50 -6.35 12.35
C GLY A 31 -5.63 -5.93 13.54
N GLY A 32 -6.07 -4.94 14.33
CA GLY A 32 -5.36 -4.46 15.51
C GLY A 32 -4.23 -3.45 15.20
N ASN A 33 -4.23 -2.89 13.99
CA ASN A 33 -3.30 -1.82 13.63
C ASN A 33 -3.96 -0.46 13.88
N HIS A 34 -3.23 0.48 14.48
CA HIS A 34 -3.78 1.81 14.72
C HIS A 34 -3.39 2.77 13.59
N ILE A 35 -4.37 3.31 12.86
CA ILE A 35 -4.10 4.32 11.84
C ILE A 35 -3.90 5.68 12.52
N SER A 36 -2.69 6.23 12.40
CA SER A 36 -2.30 7.51 13.00
C SER A 36 -2.51 8.70 12.07
N GLN A 37 -2.37 8.50 10.76
CA GLN A 37 -2.40 9.58 9.77
C GLN A 37 -2.78 9.00 8.41
N ILE A 38 -3.57 9.74 7.64
CA ILE A 38 -3.91 9.41 6.25
C ILE A 38 -3.68 10.69 5.42
N SER A 39 -3.15 10.54 4.22
CA SER A 39 -2.94 11.65 3.28
C SER A 39 -4.26 12.09 2.63
N GLU A 40 -4.21 13.16 1.86
CA GLU A 40 -5.26 13.43 0.88
C GLU A 40 -5.29 12.33 -0.21
N PHE A 41 -6.46 12.16 -0.82
CA PHE A 41 -6.62 11.28 -1.98
C PHE A 41 -5.94 11.90 -3.20
N LEU A 42 -4.96 11.21 -3.76
CA LEU A 42 -4.31 11.60 -4.99
C LEU A 42 -4.84 10.76 -6.15
N ILE A 43 -5.55 11.41 -7.07
CA ILE A 43 -6.01 10.80 -8.31
C ILE A 43 -4.91 10.97 -9.36
N THR A 44 -4.42 9.86 -9.91
CA THR A 44 -3.37 9.86 -10.93
C THR A 44 -3.73 8.96 -12.10
N GLU A 45 -3.30 9.33 -13.29
CA GLU A 45 -3.29 8.39 -14.42
C GLU A 45 -2.34 7.21 -14.13
N PRO A 46 -2.61 6.02 -14.70
CA PRO A 46 -1.72 4.88 -14.56
C PRO A 46 -0.32 5.20 -15.11
N VAL A 47 0.70 5.05 -14.28
CA VAL A 47 2.08 5.45 -14.63
C VAL A 47 2.82 4.36 -15.42
N GLU A 48 2.49 3.09 -15.17
CA GLU A 48 3.26 1.94 -15.71
C GLU A 48 2.57 1.21 -16.88
N PHE A 49 1.30 1.53 -17.17
CA PHE A 49 0.56 0.91 -18.27
C PHE A 49 -0.55 1.82 -18.77
N VAL A 50 -1.01 1.59 -20.00
CA VAL A 50 -2.17 2.30 -20.54
C VAL A 50 -3.42 1.62 -20.02
N SER A 51 -4.16 2.31 -19.15
CA SER A 51 -5.50 1.91 -18.72
C SER A 51 -6.46 3.06 -18.87
N SER A 52 -7.72 2.73 -19.15
CA SER A 52 -8.82 3.69 -19.16
C SER A 52 -9.26 4.07 -17.73
N ASN A 53 -8.72 3.39 -16.72
CA ASN A 53 -9.07 3.59 -15.32
C ASN A 53 -8.01 4.46 -14.61
N ILE A 54 -8.46 5.55 -14.00
CA ILE A 54 -7.64 6.40 -13.12
C ILE A 54 -7.29 5.66 -11.83
N PHE A 55 -6.11 5.89 -11.27
CA PHE A 55 -5.77 5.39 -9.95
C PHE A 55 -6.13 6.42 -8.88
N CYS A 56 -6.67 5.96 -7.76
CA CYS A 56 -6.75 6.71 -6.52
C CYS A 56 -5.73 6.13 -5.55
N ASN A 57 -4.79 6.96 -5.10
CA ASN A 57 -3.73 6.57 -4.19
C ASN A 57 -3.77 7.39 -2.90
N ILE A 58 -3.41 6.78 -1.79
CA ILE A 58 -3.22 7.44 -0.49
C ILE A 58 -1.98 6.89 0.22
N ALA A 59 -1.34 7.71 1.04
CA ALA A 59 -0.39 7.26 2.04
C ALA A 59 -1.08 7.19 3.41
N SER A 60 -0.70 6.21 4.21
CA SER A 60 -1.23 6.02 5.56
C SER A 60 -0.10 5.64 6.51
N SER A 61 -0.04 6.31 7.66
CA SER A 61 0.85 5.90 8.76
C SER A 61 0.03 5.07 9.72
N ILE A 62 0.51 3.86 10.00
CA ILE A 62 -0.08 2.96 10.97
C ILE A 62 0.93 2.64 12.08
N PHE A 63 0.41 2.18 13.19
CA PHE A 63 1.16 1.57 14.24
C PHE A 63 0.76 0.10 14.41
N THR A 64 1.72 -0.80 14.34
CA THR A 64 1.48 -2.26 14.38
C THR A 64 2.39 -2.96 15.40
N HIS A 65 1.97 -4.14 15.83
CA HIS A 65 2.82 -5.07 16.59
C HIS A 65 3.33 -6.24 15.73
N LEU A 66 2.92 -6.31 14.47
CA LEU A 66 3.29 -7.38 13.54
C LEU A 66 4.69 -7.14 12.99
N SER A 67 5.52 -8.18 12.89
CA SER A 67 6.80 -8.08 12.17
C SER A 67 6.60 -7.74 10.68
N PRO A 68 7.62 -7.24 9.96
CA PRO A 68 7.48 -6.85 8.55
C PRO A 68 6.87 -7.92 7.64
N ILE A 69 7.26 -9.19 7.83
CA ILE A 69 6.71 -10.31 7.05
C ILE A 69 5.26 -10.62 7.46
N GLN A 70 4.95 -10.59 8.76
CA GLN A 70 3.58 -10.80 9.22
C GLN A 70 2.64 -9.68 8.72
N LEU A 71 3.13 -8.45 8.70
CA LEU A 71 2.39 -7.32 8.15
C LEU A 71 2.17 -7.49 6.65
N LEU A 72 3.19 -7.93 5.90
CA LEU A 72 3.08 -8.22 4.48
C LEU A 72 2.03 -9.30 4.20
N ASP A 73 2.07 -10.41 4.94
CA ASP A 73 1.11 -11.50 4.78
C ASP A 73 -0.32 -11.02 5.10
N PHE A 74 -0.47 -10.17 6.13
CA PHE A 74 -1.75 -9.59 6.54
C PHE A 74 -2.31 -8.60 5.50
N ILE A 75 -1.51 -7.68 4.96
CA ILE A 75 -2.01 -6.76 3.92
C ILE A 75 -2.33 -7.52 2.63
N LYS A 76 -1.54 -8.55 2.28
CA LYS A 76 -1.82 -9.42 1.13
C LYS A 76 -3.12 -10.19 1.30
N SER A 77 -3.44 -10.66 2.51
CA SER A 77 -4.74 -11.31 2.76
C SER A 77 -5.91 -10.33 2.57
N ILE A 78 -5.77 -9.07 2.99
CA ILE A 78 -6.78 -8.03 2.73
C ILE A 78 -7.00 -7.84 1.23
N GLU A 79 -5.93 -7.74 0.44
CA GLU A 79 -6.05 -7.60 -1.02
C GLU A 79 -6.83 -8.77 -1.65
N VAL A 80 -6.49 -10.00 -1.24
CA VAL A 80 -7.15 -11.22 -1.74
C VAL A 80 -8.62 -11.24 -1.36
N GLU A 81 -8.96 -10.94 -0.10
CA GLU A 81 -10.34 -10.92 0.38
C GLU A 81 -11.18 -9.80 -0.25
N MET A 82 -10.55 -8.71 -0.69
CA MET A 82 -11.19 -7.64 -1.46
C MET A 82 -11.35 -7.98 -2.94
N GLY A 83 -10.83 -9.14 -3.40
CA GLY A 83 -11.05 -9.66 -4.75
C GLY A 83 -9.82 -9.57 -5.67
N ARG A 84 -8.63 -9.26 -5.14
CA ARG A 84 -7.39 -9.39 -5.91
C ARG A 84 -7.07 -10.88 -6.11
N THR A 85 -7.39 -11.39 -7.30
CA THR A 85 -7.28 -12.82 -7.61
C THR A 85 -5.92 -13.24 -8.19
N LYS A 86 -5.10 -12.29 -8.65
CA LYS A 86 -3.76 -12.54 -9.20
C LYS A 86 -2.79 -11.42 -8.80
N ASP A 87 -1.64 -11.78 -8.24
CA ASP A 87 -0.52 -10.85 -8.13
C ASP A 87 0.10 -10.65 -9.52
N SER A 88 0.26 -9.39 -9.91
CA SER A 88 0.83 -8.99 -11.21
C SER A 88 2.24 -9.54 -11.46
N SER A 89 2.93 -9.94 -10.39
CA SER A 89 4.23 -10.63 -10.44
C SER A 89 4.16 -12.05 -11.03
N ALA A 90 2.98 -12.68 -11.08
CA ALA A 90 2.80 -14.00 -11.69
C ALA A 90 2.58 -13.94 -13.21
N SER A 91 2.11 -12.81 -13.75
CA SER A 91 1.83 -12.62 -15.18
C SER A 91 2.83 -11.71 -15.89
N GLY A 92 3.66 -10.95 -15.15
CA GLY A 92 4.60 -9.99 -15.73
C GLY A 92 3.95 -8.74 -16.32
N GLU A 93 2.63 -8.58 -16.16
CA GLU A 93 1.84 -7.47 -16.67
C GLU A 93 1.14 -6.74 -15.52
N TYR A 94 1.32 -5.42 -15.46
CA TYR A 94 0.57 -4.56 -14.55
C TYR A 94 -0.90 -4.55 -14.98
N ASN A 95 -1.77 -5.01 -14.08
CA ASN A 95 -3.21 -5.09 -14.32
C ASN A 95 -3.96 -4.16 -13.37
N ASP A 96 -5.15 -3.77 -13.81
CA ASP A 96 -6.12 -3.09 -12.96
C ASP A 96 -6.45 -3.97 -11.74
N ARG A 97 -6.56 -3.33 -10.57
CA ARG A 97 -6.73 -3.98 -9.27
C ARG A 97 -7.68 -3.20 -8.38
N ILE A 98 -8.45 -3.96 -7.59
CA ILE A 98 -9.40 -3.42 -6.62
C ILE A 98 -8.66 -2.67 -5.51
N ILE A 99 -7.54 -3.24 -5.04
CA ILE A 99 -6.69 -2.61 -4.04
C ILE A 99 -5.25 -3.14 -4.15
N ASP A 100 -4.31 -2.25 -3.87
CA ASP A 100 -2.87 -2.47 -3.75
C ASP A 100 -2.43 -1.84 -2.44
N ILE A 101 -1.66 -2.56 -1.63
CA ILE A 101 -1.16 -2.08 -0.35
C ILE A 101 0.34 -2.42 -0.28
N ASP A 102 1.17 -1.38 -0.32
CA ASP A 102 2.62 -1.49 -0.29
C ASP A 102 3.18 -0.96 1.04
N ILE A 103 4.14 -1.69 1.62
CA ILE A 103 4.90 -1.22 2.79
C ILE A 103 6.05 -0.36 2.32
N ILE A 104 6.02 0.94 2.63
CA ILE A 104 7.04 1.90 2.18
C ILE A 104 8.18 2.02 3.18
N LYS A 105 7.83 2.21 4.46
CA LYS A 105 8.79 2.41 5.55
C LYS A 105 8.29 1.68 6.79
N TYR A 106 9.22 1.15 7.57
CA TYR A 106 8.93 0.44 8.81
C TYR A 106 9.96 0.90 9.84
N ASP A 107 9.57 1.76 10.78
CA ASP A 107 10.48 2.51 11.65
C ASP A 107 11.68 3.04 10.85
N ASP A 108 12.89 2.91 11.37
CA ASP A 108 14.15 3.10 10.63
C ASP A 108 14.80 1.75 10.25
N LEU A 109 13.98 0.70 10.13
CA LEU A 109 14.43 -0.64 9.77
C LEU A 109 14.87 -0.68 8.30
N LYS A 110 16.05 -1.28 8.07
CA LYS A 110 16.47 -1.75 6.76
C LYS A 110 16.26 -3.25 6.72
N PHE A 111 15.34 -3.71 5.88
CA PHE A 111 15.00 -5.12 5.76
C PHE A 111 15.00 -5.52 4.29
N ARG A 112 15.61 -6.65 3.97
CA ARG A 112 15.58 -7.21 2.63
C ARG A 112 15.44 -8.72 2.71
N SER A 113 14.44 -9.24 2.03
CA SER A 113 14.21 -10.66 1.81
C SER A 113 13.82 -10.88 0.35
N GLU A 114 13.65 -12.13 -0.05
CA GLU A 114 13.12 -12.47 -1.38
C GLU A 114 11.70 -11.93 -1.62
N LYS A 115 10.94 -11.67 -0.55
CA LYS A 115 9.53 -11.24 -0.61
C LYS A 115 9.33 -9.76 -0.32
N LEU A 116 10.25 -9.11 0.38
CA LEU A 116 10.05 -7.76 0.92
C LEU A 116 11.35 -6.97 0.98
N GLU A 117 11.31 -5.73 0.51
CA GLU A 117 12.39 -4.76 0.64
C GLU A 117 11.87 -3.49 1.32
N ILE A 118 12.47 -3.14 2.45
CA ILE A 118 12.16 -1.93 3.23
C ILE A 118 13.46 -1.15 3.45
N PRO A 119 13.49 0.15 3.15
CA PRO A 119 12.38 0.92 2.57
C PRO A 119 12.12 0.58 1.09
N HIS A 120 10.89 0.79 0.62
CA HIS A 120 10.51 0.42 -0.75
C HIS A 120 11.10 1.41 -1.77
N HIS A 121 12.30 1.12 -2.28
CA HIS A 121 13.08 2.04 -3.12
C HIS A 121 12.32 2.61 -4.34
N LYS A 122 11.55 1.81 -5.08
CA LYS A 122 10.81 2.30 -6.26
C LYS A 122 9.83 3.43 -5.92
N HIS A 123 9.08 3.29 -4.83
CA HIS A 123 8.12 4.31 -4.39
C HIS A 123 8.79 5.57 -3.86
N LEU A 124 10.03 5.45 -3.33
CA LEU A 124 10.77 6.60 -2.83
C LEU A 124 11.49 7.37 -3.93
N PHE A 125 12.02 6.69 -4.95
CA PHE A 125 12.96 7.30 -5.89
C PHE A 125 12.45 7.35 -7.34
N GLU A 126 11.59 6.42 -7.75
CA GLU A 126 11.20 6.26 -9.16
C GLU A 126 9.77 6.76 -9.45
N ARG A 127 8.87 6.72 -8.47
CA ARG A 127 7.45 7.04 -8.67
C ARG A 127 7.08 8.43 -8.14
N GLU A 128 6.87 9.39 -9.03
CA GLU A 128 6.57 10.79 -8.67
C GLU A 128 5.28 10.94 -7.84
N PHE A 129 4.21 10.21 -8.17
CA PHE A 129 2.96 10.26 -7.38
C PHE A 129 3.17 9.80 -5.94
N SER A 130 4.04 8.81 -5.74
CA SER A 130 4.36 8.28 -4.41
C SER A 130 5.14 9.31 -3.61
N LYS A 131 6.11 10.02 -4.23
CA LYS A 131 6.84 11.10 -3.57
C LYS A 131 5.92 12.23 -3.10
N ILE A 132 4.91 12.60 -3.89
CA ILE A 132 3.92 13.61 -3.52
C ILE A 132 3.17 13.18 -2.27
N LEU A 133 2.65 11.95 -2.24
CA LEU A 133 1.88 11.41 -1.11
C LEU A 133 2.73 11.19 0.14
N LEU A 134 4.00 10.81 -0.03
CA LEU A 134 4.90 10.46 1.05
C LEU A 134 5.62 11.66 1.66
N LYS A 135 5.51 12.84 1.06
CA LYS A 135 6.21 14.07 1.49
C LYS A 135 5.95 14.44 2.96
N ASP A 136 4.74 14.16 3.45
CA ASP A 136 4.34 14.46 4.83
C ASP A 136 4.52 13.27 5.79
N PHE A 137 5.06 12.15 5.30
CA PHE A 137 5.20 10.89 6.02
C PHE A 137 6.66 10.45 6.24
N ILE A 138 7.62 11.09 5.53
CA ILE A 138 9.05 10.73 5.49
C ILE A 138 9.92 11.90 5.90
#